data_AF-A0A352CI14-F1
#
_entry.id   AF-A0A352CI14-F1
#
_cell.length_a   1.000
_cell.length_b   1.000
_cell.length_c   1.000
_cell.angle_alpha   90.00
_cell.angle_beta   90.00
_cell.angle_gamma   90.00
#
_symmetry.space_group_name_H-M   'P 1'
#
loop_
_entity.id
_entity.type
_entity.pdbx_description
1 polymer ?
#
loop_
_entity_poly.entity_id
_entity_poly.type
_entity_poly.pdbx_seq_one_letter_code
_entity_poly.pdbx_strand_id
1 'polypeptide(L)'
;TKRGQQDVIVRKKEVYDGAVPSSNAIIAKSLHHLSLLLDKPEWGQKSRTMTATLGNAIVRYPTSFGNWACLMQEFFYGTNELSVLGEDHNSLKDNILGEYIPHRVLQTAQRSDPRFALLRGKDPGGTTAIWLCKNFSCQAPVTELTDLMLLIDRAEQRS
;
A
#
# COMPACT_ATOMS: atom_id res chain seq x y z
N THR A 1 -12.32 -24.28 -6.01
CA THR A 1 -12.04 -25.75 -6.11
C THR A 1 -12.27 -26.42 -4.77
N LYS A 2 -12.90 -27.61 -4.76
CA LYS A 2 -13.25 -28.33 -3.52
C LYS A 2 -12.00 -28.92 -2.83
N ARG A 3 -12.07 -29.07 -1.51
CA ARG A 3 -10.95 -29.50 -0.64
C ARG A 3 -10.54 -30.98 -0.83
N GLY A 4 -11.33 -31.79 -1.56
CA GLY A 4 -11.11 -33.24 -1.74
C GLY A 4 -11.04 -33.75 -3.19
N GLN A 5 -10.71 -32.90 -4.17
CA GLN A 5 -10.47 -33.35 -5.55
C GLN A 5 -9.12 -34.06 -5.65
N GLN A 6 -9.13 -35.38 -5.90
CA GLN A 6 -7.94 -36.25 -5.94
C GLN A 6 -7.29 -36.38 -7.33
N ASP A 7 -7.93 -35.84 -8.37
CA ASP A 7 -7.46 -35.82 -9.77
C ASP A 7 -6.40 -34.73 -10.04
N VAL A 8 -6.21 -33.78 -9.11
CA VAL A 8 -5.20 -32.73 -9.21
C VAL A 8 -3.96 -33.11 -8.38
N ILE A 9 -3.01 -33.76 -9.04
CA ILE A 9 -1.74 -34.25 -8.44
C ILE A 9 -0.87 -33.08 -7.91
N VAL A 10 -0.86 -31.94 -8.61
CA VAL A 10 -0.13 -30.73 -8.19
C VAL A 10 -1.01 -29.50 -8.40
N ARG A 11 -1.28 -28.76 -7.32
CA ARG A 11 -1.93 -27.45 -7.39
C ARG A 11 -0.89 -26.37 -7.65
N LYS A 12 -0.59 -26.12 -8.94
CA LYS A 12 0.35 -25.07 -9.34
C LYS A 12 -0.14 -23.71 -8.86
N LYS A 13 0.76 -22.96 -8.23
CA LYS A 13 0.59 -21.53 -7.95
C LYS A 13 1.34 -20.77 -9.03
N GLU A 14 0.66 -19.86 -9.71
CA GLU A 14 1.31 -18.97 -10.67
C GLU A 14 2.11 -17.92 -9.90
N VAL A 15 3.44 -18.06 -9.86
CA VAL A 15 4.33 -17.19 -9.09
C VAL A 15 5.32 -16.41 -9.96
N TYR A 16 5.55 -16.86 -11.20
CA TYR A 16 6.46 -16.25 -12.16
C TYR A 16 5.81 -15.05 -12.83
N ASP A 17 6.50 -13.91 -12.88
CA ASP A 17 6.09 -12.75 -13.67
C ASP A 17 6.59 -12.94 -15.11
N GLY A 18 5.68 -13.25 -16.02
CA GLY A 18 5.97 -13.42 -17.45
C GLY A 18 5.70 -12.14 -18.24
N ALA A 19 5.11 -12.28 -19.43
CA ALA A 19 4.60 -11.12 -20.17
C ALA A 19 3.47 -10.39 -19.42
N VAL A 20 2.81 -11.08 -18.49
CA VAL A 20 1.80 -10.53 -17.59
C VAL A 20 2.22 -10.76 -16.13
N PRO A 21 1.75 -9.91 -15.20
CA PRO A 21 1.99 -10.11 -13.77
C PRO A 21 1.47 -11.45 -13.26
N SER A 22 2.21 -12.06 -12.35
CA SER A 22 1.74 -13.21 -11.58
C SER A 22 0.47 -12.83 -10.80
N SER A 23 -0.58 -13.63 -10.94
CA SER A 23 -1.82 -13.43 -10.18
C SER A 23 -1.56 -13.44 -8.67
N ASN A 24 -0.65 -14.29 -8.19
CA ASN A 24 -0.32 -14.33 -6.76
C ASN A 24 0.46 -13.09 -6.30
N ALA A 25 1.31 -12.50 -7.14
CA ALA A 25 2.01 -11.25 -6.82
C ALA A 25 1.02 -10.10 -6.64
N ILE A 26 0.07 -9.98 -7.58
CA ILE A 26 -0.99 -8.97 -7.52
C ILE A 26 -1.87 -9.18 -6.28
N ILE A 27 -2.28 -10.41 -5.97
CA ILE A 27 -3.04 -10.70 -4.76
C ILE A 27 -2.25 -10.39 -3.49
N ALA A 28 -0.95 -10.70 -3.44
CA ALA A 28 -0.12 -10.34 -2.30
C ALA A 28 -0.08 -8.82 -2.10
N LYS A 29 0.12 -8.04 -3.18
CA LYS A 29 0.13 -6.57 -3.13
C LYS A 29 -1.23 -6.02 -2.66
N SER A 30 -2.34 -6.52 -3.22
CA SER A 30 -3.68 -6.13 -2.81
C SER A 30 -3.96 -6.44 -1.34
N LEU A 31 -3.54 -7.62 -0.85
CA LEU A 31 -3.68 -7.98 0.57
C LEU A 31 -2.90 -7.04 1.48
N HIS A 32 -1.68 -6.62 1.07
CA HIS A 32 -0.89 -5.63 1.79
C HIS A 32 -1.62 -4.28 1.87
N HIS A 33 -2.04 -3.73 0.72
CA HIS A 33 -2.72 -2.43 0.69
C HIS A 33 -4.05 -2.43 1.44
N LEU A 34 -4.86 -3.49 1.27
CA LEU A 34 -6.13 -3.62 2.00
C LEU A 34 -5.92 -3.80 3.50
N SER A 35 -4.82 -4.41 3.93
CA SER A 35 -4.50 -4.52 5.37
C SER A 35 -4.34 -3.15 6.02
N LEU A 36 -3.78 -2.17 5.30
CA LEU A 36 -3.59 -0.80 5.75
C LEU A 36 -4.90 0.00 5.69
N LEU A 37 -5.61 -0.09 4.57
CA LEU A 37 -6.86 0.66 4.34
C LEU A 37 -8.00 0.22 5.27
N LEU A 38 -8.08 -1.07 5.58
CA LEU A 38 -9.21 -1.67 6.30
C LEU A 38 -8.86 -2.16 7.71
N ASP A 39 -7.63 -1.91 8.18
CA ASP A 39 -7.15 -2.37 9.49
C ASP A 39 -7.30 -3.90 9.66
N LYS A 40 -6.76 -4.63 8.67
CA LYS A 40 -6.81 -6.10 8.58
C LYS A 40 -5.41 -6.69 8.65
N PRO A 41 -4.75 -6.67 9.83
CA PRO A 41 -3.34 -7.09 9.97
C PRO A 41 -3.09 -8.54 9.50
N GLU A 42 -4.10 -9.41 9.60
CA GLU A 42 -4.03 -10.79 9.11
C GLU A 42 -3.81 -10.88 7.59
N TRP A 43 -4.29 -9.90 6.81
CA TRP A 43 -4.06 -9.84 5.37
C TRP A 43 -2.64 -9.37 5.05
N GLY A 44 -2.13 -8.41 5.83
CA GLY A 44 -0.75 -7.96 5.74
C GLY A 44 0.23 -9.09 6.05
N GLN A 45 -0.03 -9.85 7.12
CA GLN A 45 0.78 -11.02 7.49
C GLN A 45 0.78 -12.08 6.38
N LYS A 46 -0.38 -12.33 5.77
CA LYS A 46 -0.51 -13.26 4.63
C LYS A 46 0.33 -12.80 3.44
N SER A 47 0.28 -11.51 3.09
CA SER A 47 1.08 -10.92 2.02
C SER A 47 2.59 -11.07 2.27
N ARG A 48 3.05 -10.76 3.50
CA ARG A 48 4.45 -10.94 3.90
C ARG A 48 4.89 -12.40 3.78
N THR A 49 4.06 -13.34 4.23
CA THR A 49 4.34 -14.78 4.15
C THR A 49 4.44 -15.26 2.71
N MET A 50 3.52 -14.82 1.84
CA MET A 50 3.54 -15.15 0.41
C MET A 50 4.84 -14.68 -0.24
N THR A 51 5.26 -13.44 0.04
CA THR A 51 6.47 -12.83 -0.53
C THR A 51 7.74 -13.49 0.03
N ALA A 52 7.81 -13.72 1.34
CA ALA A 52 8.96 -14.36 1.99
C ALA A 52 9.22 -15.78 1.45
N THR A 53 8.17 -16.53 1.13
CA THR A 53 8.29 -17.88 0.52
C THR A 53 9.04 -17.85 -0.81
N LEU A 54 9.03 -16.71 -1.52
CA LEU A 54 9.70 -16.53 -2.81
C LEU A 54 11.01 -15.74 -2.69
N GLY A 55 11.45 -15.34 -1.48
CA GLY A 55 12.58 -14.44 -1.26
C GLY A 55 13.85 -14.81 -2.03
N ASN A 56 14.28 -16.08 -1.95
CA ASN A 56 15.47 -16.54 -2.68
C ASN A 56 15.31 -16.45 -4.21
N ALA A 57 14.10 -16.70 -4.73
CA ALA A 57 13.83 -16.61 -6.16
C ALA A 57 13.81 -15.15 -6.64
N ILE A 58 13.21 -14.26 -5.85
CA ILE A 58 13.18 -12.81 -6.11
C ILE A 58 14.59 -12.25 -6.19
N VAL A 59 15.45 -12.58 -5.22
CA VAL A 59 16.84 -12.08 -5.18
C VAL A 59 17.67 -12.63 -6.34
N ARG A 60 17.49 -13.91 -6.69
CA ARG A 60 18.28 -14.56 -7.75
C ARG A 60 17.83 -14.18 -9.16
N TYR A 61 16.54 -13.91 -9.36
CA TYR A 61 15.95 -13.62 -10.66
C TYR A 61 14.95 -12.44 -10.59
N PRO A 62 15.37 -11.23 -10.20
CA PRO A 62 14.45 -10.12 -9.93
C PRO A 62 13.63 -9.70 -11.15
N THR A 63 14.18 -9.85 -12.36
CA THR A 63 13.48 -9.56 -13.62
C THR A 63 12.33 -10.53 -13.91
N SER A 64 12.42 -11.77 -13.43
CA SER A 64 11.38 -12.81 -13.56
C SER A 64 10.35 -12.79 -12.44
N PHE A 65 10.57 -11.98 -11.41
CA PHE A 65 9.73 -11.83 -10.23
C PHE A 65 9.53 -10.34 -9.89
N GLY A 66 9.42 -9.49 -10.92
CA GLY A 66 9.45 -8.04 -10.78
C GLY A 66 8.35 -7.48 -9.87
N ASN A 67 7.13 -8.01 -9.94
CA ASN A 67 6.04 -7.54 -9.07
C ASN A 67 6.29 -7.94 -7.61
N TRP A 68 6.84 -9.13 -7.38
CA TRP A 68 7.27 -9.56 -6.07
C TRP A 68 8.44 -8.73 -5.53
N ALA A 69 9.40 -8.37 -6.39
CA ALA A 69 10.52 -7.51 -6.04
C ALA A 69 10.03 -6.10 -5.65
N CYS A 70 9.06 -5.54 -6.38
CA CYS A 70 8.42 -4.27 -6.02
C CYS A 70 7.71 -4.34 -4.66
N LEU A 71 6.97 -5.42 -4.40
CA LEU A 71 6.31 -5.62 -3.09
C LEU A 71 7.33 -5.85 -1.96
N MET A 72 8.43 -6.55 -2.23
CA MET A 72 9.51 -6.74 -1.27
C MET A 72 10.19 -5.41 -0.92
N GLN A 73 10.39 -4.54 -1.90
CA GLN A 73 10.88 -3.16 -1.67
C GLN A 73 9.89 -2.34 -0.85
N GLU A 74 8.59 -2.45 -1.13
CA GLU A 74 7.55 -1.79 -0.34
C GLU A 74 7.58 -2.20 1.13
N PHE A 75 7.85 -3.48 1.43
CA PHE A 75 8.01 -3.91 2.82
C PHE A 75 9.25 -3.33 3.49
N PHE A 76 10.31 -3.07 2.73
CA PHE A 76 11.57 -2.52 3.25
C PHE A 76 11.47 -1.01 3.50
N TYR A 77 11.04 -0.23 2.51
CA TYR A 77 10.91 1.23 2.62
C TYR A 77 9.64 1.67 3.40
N GLY A 78 8.67 0.76 3.51
CA GLY A 78 7.36 1.01 4.08
C GLY A 78 6.39 1.62 3.07
N THR A 79 5.12 1.69 3.48
CA THR A 79 4.05 2.29 2.68
C THR A 79 3.73 3.70 3.19
N ASN A 80 3.67 4.67 2.30
CA ASN A 80 3.14 6.00 2.54
C ASN A 80 1.60 5.91 2.67
N GLU A 81 1.09 6.03 3.88
CA GLU A 81 -0.34 5.99 4.18
C GLU A 81 -0.90 7.41 4.14
N LEU A 82 -1.50 7.79 3.01
CA LEU A 82 -2.01 9.13 2.77
C LEU A 82 -3.49 9.23 3.13
N SER A 83 -3.86 10.33 3.78
CA SER A 83 -5.27 10.66 4.02
C SER A 83 -5.55 12.11 3.70
N VAL A 84 -6.63 12.38 2.96
CA VAL A 84 -7.06 13.74 2.62
C VAL A 84 -8.45 13.98 3.15
N LEU A 85 -8.61 14.96 4.04
CA LEU A 85 -9.90 15.34 4.59
C LEU A 85 -10.18 16.83 4.41
N GLY A 86 -11.45 17.17 4.18
CA GLY A 86 -11.94 18.55 4.04
C GLY A 86 -12.86 18.73 2.84
N GLU A 87 -13.44 19.92 2.69
CA GLU A 87 -14.41 20.23 1.63
C GLU A 87 -13.83 20.06 0.22
N ASP A 88 -12.54 20.39 0.03
CA ASP A 88 -11.84 20.31 -1.26
C ASP A 88 -10.98 19.04 -1.38
N HIS A 89 -11.33 17.97 -0.66
CA HIS A 89 -10.53 16.74 -0.65
C HIS A 89 -10.37 16.11 -2.04
N ASN A 90 -11.34 16.30 -2.95
CA ASN A 90 -11.30 15.72 -4.30
C ASN A 90 -10.26 16.39 -5.19
N SER A 91 -10.17 17.73 -5.18
CA SER A 91 -9.16 18.48 -5.93
C SER A 91 -7.75 18.08 -5.50
N LEU A 92 -7.51 18.07 -4.19
CA LEU A 92 -6.19 17.72 -3.64
C LEU A 92 -5.84 16.23 -3.88
N LYS A 93 -6.84 15.34 -3.84
CA LYS A 93 -6.69 13.94 -4.24
C LYS A 93 -6.26 13.81 -5.71
N ASP A 94 -6.89 14.55 -6.62
CA ASP A 94 -6.53 14.50 -8.05
C ASP A 94 -5.10 15.01 -8.28
N ASN A 95 -4.68 16.07 -7.58
CA ASN A 95 -3.29 16.54 -7.59
C ASN A 95 -2.30 15.48 -7.10
N ILE A 96 -2.59 14.82 -5.96
CA ILE A 96 -1.76 13.72 -5.42
C ILE A 96 -1.69 12.54 -6.40
N LEU A 97 -2.79 12.21 -7.07
CA LEU A 97 -2.84 11.12 -8.05
C LEU A 97 -2.05 11.45 -9.32
N GLY A 98 -1.91 12.73 -9.66
CA GLY A 98 -1.06 13.22 -10.75
C GLY A 98 0.43 13.06 -10.49
N GLU A 99 0.84 13.03 -9.22
CA GLU A 99 2.24 12.82 -8.84
C GLU A 99 2.60 11.34 -8.71
N TYR A 100 3.86 11.02 -8.99
CA TYR A 100 4.42 9.71 -8.68
C TYR A 100 4.92 9.68 -7.24
N ILE A 101 4.22 8.93 -6.38
CA ILE A 101 4.67 8.64 -5.01
C ILE A 101 4.82 7.13 -4.89
N PRO A 102 6.04 6.61 -4.67
CA PRO A 102 6.25 5.18 -4.52
C PRO A 102 5.53 4.67 -3.27
N HIS A 103 5.10 3.41 -3.34
CA HIS A 103 4.57 2.66 -2.19
C HIS A 103 3.48 3.42 -1.42
N ARG A 104 2.46 3.94 -2.09
CA ARG A 104 1.37 4.68 -1.43
C ARG A 104 0.06 3.89 -1.34
N VAL A 105 -0.68 4.16 -0.27
CA VAL A 105 -2.14 4.00 -0.22
C VAL A 105 -2.77 5.36 0.07
N LEU A 106 -3.93 5.63 -0.50
CA LEU A 106 -4.62 6.91 -0.37
C LEU A 106 -6.07 6.67 0.02
N GLN A 107 -6.52 7.39 1.04
CA GLN A 107 -7.92 7.41 1.42
C GLN A 107 -8.41 8.84 1.63
N THR A 108 -9.59 9.16 1.10
CA THR A 108 -10.11 10.54 1.15
C THR A 108 -11.56 10.55 1.57
N ALA A 109 -11.95 11.59 2.29
CA ALA A 109 -13.32 11.81 2.73
C ALA A 109 -13.51 13.28 3.11
N GLN A 110 -14.72 13.80 3.05
CA GLN A 110 -14.99 15.15 3.53
C GLN A 110 -14.78 15.28 5.05
N ARG A 111 -15.08 14.21 5.82
CA ARG A 111 -15.01 14.18 7.29
C ARG A 111 -14.39 12.87 7.78
N SER A 112 -13.93 12.85 9.03
CA SER A 112 -13.43 11.63 9.70
C SER A 112 -14.49 10.53 9.67
N ASP A 113 -14.05 9.31 9.37
CA ASP A 113 -14.86 8.11 9.42
C ASP A 113 -14.18 7.05 10.28
N PRO A 114 -14.72 6.71 11.46
CA PRO A 114 -14.08 5.76 12.38
C PRO A 114 -14.00 4.33 11.83
N ARG A 115 -14.77 3.99 10.78
CA ARG A 115 -14.74 2.67 10.13
C ARG A 115 -13.41 2.40 9.42
N PHE A 116 -12.66 3.45 9.10
CA PHE A 116 -11.40 3.35 8.39
C PHE A 116 -10.26 3.90 9.24
N ALA A 117 -9.23 3.10 9.49
CA ALA A 117 -8.12 3.48 10.36
C ALA A 117 -7.41 4.75 9.87
N LEU A 118 -7.26 4.91 8.55
CA LEU A 118 -6.64 6.10 7.97
C LEU A 118 -7.47 7.37 8.13
N LEU A 119 -8.78 7.31 8.37
CA LEU A 119 -9.62 8.51 8.52
C LEU A 119 -9.97 8.82 9.99
N ARG A 120 -9.81 7.84 10.88
CA ARG A 120 -10.28 7.91 12.27
C ARG A 120 -9.57 9.02 13.04
N GLY A 121 -10.35 9.93 13.62
CA GLY A 121 -9.85 10.94 14.55
C GLY A 121 -9.09 12.10 13.90
N LYS A 122 -9.19 12.24 12.57
CA LYS A 122 -8.57 13.34 11.83
C LYS A 122 -9.56 14.48 11.65
N ASP A 123 -9.17 15.67 12.07
CA ASP A 123 -9.96 16.89 11.91
C ASP A 123 -9.19 17.89 11.02
N PRO A 124 -9.72 18.27 9.84
CA PRO A 124 -9.11 19.27 8.98
C PRO A 124 -9.16 20.70 9.55
N GLY A 125 -9.90 20.97 10.63
CA GLY A 125 -9.89 22.28 11.30
C GLY A 125 -10.37 23.45 10.42
N GLY A 126 -11.18 23.15 9.40
CA GLY A 126 -11.76 24.14 8.48
C GLY A 126 -11.09 24.27 7.12
N THR A 127 -9.93 23.66 6.89
CA THR A 127 -9.25 23.66 5.57
C THR A 127 -8.83 22.25 5.19
N THR A 128 -8.95 21.90 3.91
CA THR A 128 -8.55 20.57 3.44
C THR A 128 -7.09 20.28 3.80
N ALA A 129 -6.87 19.13 4.41
CA ALA A 129 -5.59 18.74 4.98
C ALA A 129 -5.20 17.33 4.53
N ILE A 130 -3.89 17.10 4.43
CA ILE A 130 -3.24 15.87 4.06
C ILE A 130 -2.45 15.36 5.26
N TRP A 131 -2.67 14.11 5.63
CA TRP A 131 -1.85 13.39 6.60
C TRP A 131 -0.96 12.38 5.87
N LEU A 132 0.33 12.41 6.18
CA LEU A 132 1.27 11.35 5.86
C LEU A 132 1.49 10.49 7.10
N CYS A 133 1.10 9.22 7.03
CA CYS A 133 1.29 8.26 8.10
C CYS A 133 2.21 7.11 7.64
N LYS A 134 2.86 6.46 8.61
CA LYS A 134 3.54 5.18 8.46
C LYS A 134 3.19 4.30 9.65
N ASN A 135 2.76 3.07 9.38
CA ASN A 135 2.33 2.12 10.42
C ASN A 135 1.32 2.74 11.39
N PHE A 136 0.30 3.41 10.87
CA PHE A 136 -0.75 4.09 11.64
C PHE A 136 -0.29 5.23 12.56
N SER A 137 0.98 5.67 12.48
CA SER A 137 1.49 6.87 13.13
C SER A 137 1.63 7.99 12.11
N CYS A 138 0.99 9.15 12.37
CA CYS A 138 0.92 10.25 11.43
C CYS A 138 1.85 11.42 11.83
N GLN A 139 2.38 12.11 10.83
CA GLN A 139 3.00 13.42 11.01
C GLN A 139 1.93 14.51 11.16
N ALA A 140 2.36 15.74 11.46
CA ALA A 140 1.47 16.89 11.41
C ALA A 140 0.88 17.05 10.00
N PRO A 141 -0.41 17.41 9.87
CA PRO A 141 -1.03 17.57 8.56
C PRO A 141 -0.46 18.77 7.81
N VAL A 142 -0.49 18.67 6.48
CA VAL A 142 -0.14 19.76 5.55
C VAL A 142 -1.33 20.07 4.65
N THR A 143 -1.39 21.28 4.09
CA THR A 143 -2.52 21.69 3.23
C THR A 143 -2.16 21.69 1.75
N GLU A 144 -0.86 21.70 1.42
CA GLU A 144 -0.36 21.80 0.05
C GLU A 144 0.35 20.52 -0.40
N LEU A 145 0.23 20.21 -1.70
CA LEU A 145 0.94 19.07 -2.31
C LEU A 145 2.47 19.22 -2.19
N THR A 146 2.99 20.44 -2.37
CA THR A 146 4.43 20.70 -2.28
C THR A 146 4.99 20.33 -0.90
N ASP A 147 4.25 20.63 0.17
CA ASP A 147 4.65 20.28 1.53
C ASP A 147 4.61 18.76 1.75
N LEU A 148 3.61 18.07 1.19
CA LEU A 148 3.55 16.61 1.22
C LEU A 148 4.80 15.99 0.59
N MET A 149 5.19 16.46 -0.60
CA MET A 149 6.37 15.93 -1.31
C MET A 149 7.66 16.15 -0.51
N LEU A 150 7.82 17.32 0.10
CA LEU A 150 8.95 17.61 1.00
C LEU A 150 8.98 16.68 2.23
N LEU A 151 7.81 16.31 2.79
CA LEU A 151 7.74 15.36 3.90
C LEU A 151 8.15 13.95 3.49
N ILE A 152 7.77 13.52 2.28
CA ILE A 152 8.12 12.20 1.73
C ILE A 152 9.63 12.11 1.49
N ASP A 153 10.23 13.08 0.81
CA ASP A 153 11.67 13.10 0.51
C ASP A 153 12.52 13.03 1.79
N ARG A 154 12.12 13.78 2.83
CA ARG A 154 12.80 13.76 4.14
C ARG A 154 12.67 12.42 4.87
N ALA A 155 11.56 11.72 4.69
CA ALA A 155 11.34 10.40 5.31
C ALA A 155 12.18 9.31 4.62
N GLU A 156 12.37 9.40 3.30
CA GLU A 156 13.19 8.46 2.53
C GLU A 156 14.68 8.59 2.86
N GLN A 157 15.20 9.81 3.08
CA GLN A 157 16.61 10.04 3.45
C GLN A 157 17.02 9.49 4.83
N ARG A 158 16.06 9.08 5.67
CA ARG A 158 16.29 8.56 7.03
C ARG A 158 16.20 7.03 7.12
N SER A 159 15.84 6.36 6.01
CA SER A 159 15.63 4.90 5.92
C SER A 159 16.85 4.21 5.36
#